data_AF-A0A391NT09-F1
#
_entry.id   AF-A0A391NT09-F1
#
_cell.length_a   1.000
_cell.length_b   1.000
_cell.length_c   1.000
_cell.angle_alpha   90.00
_cell.angle_beta   90.00
_cell.angle_gamma   90.00
#
_symmetry.space_group_name_H-M   'P 1'
#
loop_
_entity.id
_entity.type
_entity.pdbx_description
1 polymer ?
#
loop_
_entity_poly.entity_id
_entity_poly.type
_entity_poly.pdbx_seq_one_letter_code
_entity_poly.pdbx_strand_id
1 'polypeptide(L)' 'MVLSIDPNKVSVIDSECRACGQAGQMRILPTNIPNFREIILMSFACPHCGHTENDVQEAAELGVGA' A
#
# COMPACT_ATOMS: atom_id res chain seq x y z
N MET A 1 -9.05 7.01 -9.48
CA MET A 1 -7.77 6.39 -9.89
C MET A 1 -7.84 4.94 -9.43
N VAL A 2 -8.13 4.01 -10.33
CA VAL A 2 -8.04 2.57 -10.00
C VAL A 2 -6.57 2.20 -10.11
N LEU A 3 -5.96 1.76 -9.02
CA LEU A 3 -4.63 1.18 -9.09
C LEU A 3 -4.80 -0.21 -9.71
N SER A 4 -4.25 -0.42 -10.91
CA SER A 4 -4.13 -1.78 -11.47
C SER A 4 -3.07 -2.52 -10.64
N ILE A 5 -3.49 -3.14 -9.55
CA ILE A 5 -2.58 -3.85 -8.65
C ILE A 5 -2.55 -5.33 -9.01
N ASP A 6 -1.40 -5.80 -9.46
CA ASP A 6 -1.17 -7.22 -9.68
C ASP A 6 -1.15 -7.96 -8.32
N PRO A 7 -1.97 -9.00 -8.12
CA PRO A 7 -2.07 -9.70 -6.84
C PRO A 7 -0.82 -10.49 -6.45
N ASN A 8 0.15 -10.62 -7.36
CA ASN A 8 1.39 -11.36 -7.16
C ASN A 8 2.64 -10.47 -7.23
N LYS A 9 2.49 -9.14 -7.23
CA LYS A 9 3.61 -8.21 -7.30
C LYS A 9 3.47 -7.09 -6.28
N VAL A 10 4.61 -6.56 -5.88
CA VAL A 10 4.67 -5.32 -5.11
C VAL A 10 4.51 -4.16 -6.09
N SER A 11 3.44 -3.38 -5.93
CA SER A 11 3.27 -2.11 -6.61
C SER A 11 3.93 -1.00 -5.79
N VAL A 12 4.61 -0.08 -6.47
CA VAL A 12 5.30 1.05 -5.85
C VAL A 12 4.72 2.32 -6.44
N ILE A 13 4.23 3.21 -5.58
CA ILE A 13 3.67 4.51 -5.96
C ILE A 13 4.31 5.63 -5.15
N ASP A 14 4.35 6.82 -5.72
CA ASP A 14 4.71 8.03 -5.00
C ASP A 14 3.51 8.57 -4.23
N SER A 15 3.74 8.98 -2.98
CA SER A 15 2.72 9.55 -2.11
C SER A 15 3.30 10.69 -1.27
N GLU A 16 2.48 11.67 -0.94
CA GLU A 16 2.92 12.79 -0.09
C GLU A 16 3.10 12.31 1.36
N CYS A 17 4.24 12.63 1.96
CA CYS A 17 4.52 12.32 3.35
C CYS A 17 3.66 13.17 4.29
N ARG A 18 2.84 12.51 5.11
CA ARG A 18 1.98 13.18 6.10
C ARG A 18 2.75 13.94 7.19
N ALA A 19 4.02 13.61 7.40
CA ALA A 19 4.84 14.25 8.43
C ALA A 19 5.55 15.53 7.94
N CYS A 20 6.01 15.58 6.68
CA CYS A 20 6.81 16.69 6.17
C CYS A 20 6.35 17.27 4.82
N GLY A 21 5.28 16.73 4.22
CA GLY A 21 4.72 17.17 2.95
C GLY A 21 5.60 16.90 1.72
N GLN A 22 6.71 16.16 1.86
CA GLN A 22 7.59 15.81 0.75
C GLN A 22 7.19 14.46 0.13
N ALA A 23 7.58 14.21 -1.11
CA ALA A 23 7.33 12.93 -1.75
C ALA A 23 8.01 11.78 -0.98
N GLY A 24 7.27 10.71 -0.73
CA GLY A 24 7.77 9.46 -0.21
C GLY A 24 7.28 8.29 -1.06
N GLN A 25 7.80 7.11 -0.77
CA GLN A 25 7.49 5.91 -1.52
C GLN A 25 6.53 5.04 -0.73
N MET A 26 5.42 4.66 -1.37
CA MET A 26 4.45 3.72 -0.82
C MET A 26 4.49 2.42 -1.61
N ARG A 27 4.67 1.31 -0.91
CA ARG A 27 4.70 -0.04 -1.45
C ARG A 27 3.41 -0.75 -1.06
N ILE A 28 2.77 -1.39 -2.02
CA ILE A 28 1.49 -2.06 -1.87
C ILE A 28 1.67 -3.50 -2.32
N LEU A 29 1.30 -4.45 -1.46
CA LEU A 29 1.35 -5.87 -1.74
C LEU A 29 0.00 -6.50 -1.39
N PRO A 30 -0.85 -6.80 -2.40
CA PRO A 30 -2.00 -7.65 -2.19
C PRO A 30 -1.51 -9.03 -1.73
N THR A 31 -2.13 -9.55 -0.70
CA THR A 31 -1.78 -10.84 -0.11
C THR A 31 -3.04 -11.63 0.15
N ASN A 32 -3.16 -12.78 -0.52
CA ASN A 32 -4.20 -13.75 -0.22
C ASN A 32 -3.68 -14.73 0.83
N ILE A 33 -4.27 -14.71 2.03
CA ILE A 33 -3.91 -15.64 3.10
C ILE A 33 -4.91 -16.80 3.09
N PRO A 34 -4.47 -18.05 2.82
CA PRO A 34 -5.35 -19.22 2.78
C PRO A 34 -6.14 -19.37 4.09
N ASN A 35 -7.45 -19.61 3.98
CA ASN A 35 -8.37 -19.79 5.11
C ASN A 35 -8.53 -18.55 6.02
N PHE A 36 -8.10 -17.37 5.57
CA PHE A 36 -8.27 -16.13 6.32
C PHE A 36 -9.07 -15.11 5.52
N ARG A 37 -8.39 -14.21 4.80
CA ARG A 37 -8.98 -13.20 3.92
C ARG A 37 -7.91 -12.62 2.99
N GLU A 38 -8.37 -11.94 1.96
CA GLU A 38 -7.51 -11.12 1.11
C GLU A 38 -7.25 -9.78 1.79
N ILE A 39 -5.97 -9.46 1.95
CA ILE A 39 -5.50 -8.24 2.60
C ILE A 39 -4.57 -7.48 1.67
N ILE A 40 -4.40 -6.20 1.93
CA ILE A 40 -3.46 -5.33 1.25
C ILE A 40 -2.46 -4.83 2.29
N LEU A 41 -1.21 -5.26 2.14
CA LEU A 41 -0.11 -4.78 2.95
C LEU A 41 0.44 -3.50 2.34
N MET A 42 0.55 -2.46 3.14
CA MET A 42 1.09 -1.17 2.71
C MET A 42 2.25 -0.77 3.59
N SER A 43 3.31 -0.27 2.94
CA SER A 43 4.49 0.24 3.61
C SER A 43 4.93 1.54 2.97
N PHE A 44 4.88 2.62 3.74
CA PHE A 44 5.32 3.94 3.34
C PHE A 44 6.68 4.26 3.96
N ALA A 45 7.58 4.86 3.17
CA ALA A 45 8.86 5.36 3.64
C ALA A 45 9.18 6.71 3.00
N CYS A 46 9.50 7.71 3.83
CA CYS A 46 9.94 9.02 3.39
C CYS A 46 11.47 9.13 3.45
N PRO A 47 12.16 9.34 2.31
CA PRO A 47 13.61 9.50 2.30
C PRO A 47 14.08 10.86 2.85
N HIS A 48 13.17 11.82 3.03
CA HIS A 48 13.52 13.19 3.45
C HIS A 48 13.56 13.36 4.96
N CYS A 49 12.58 12.82 5.69
CA CYS A 49 12.47 12.96 7.14
C CYS A 49 12.61 11.64 7.90
N GLY A 50 12.68 10.49 7.19
CA GLY A 50 12.78 9.17 7.81
C GLY A 50 11.47 8.62 8.36
N HIS A 51 10.34 9.31 8.13
CA HIS A 51 9.02 8.82 8.55
C HIS A 51 8.65 7.55 7.79
N THR A 52 8.14 6.56 8.53
CA THR A 52 7.69 5.28 7.98
C THR A 52 6.35 4.88 8.59
N GLU A 53 5.45 4.35 7.77
CA GLU A 53 4.15 3.84 8.22
C GLU A 53 3.91 2.48 7.58
N ASN A 54 3.37 1.54 8.36
CA ASN A 54 2.94 0.25 7.85
C ASN A 54 1.47 0.05 8.21
N ASP A 55 0.68 -0.38 7.24
CA ASP A 55 -0.77 -0.51 7.38
C ASP A 55 -1.26 -1.80 6.70
N VAL A 56 -2.34 -2.36 7.24
CA VAL A 56 -2.95 -3.59 6.72
C VAL A 56 -4.43 -3.33 6.54
N GLN A 57 -4.91 -3.41 5.30
CA GLN A 57 -6.32 -3.19 4.96
C GLN A 57 -6.95 -4.43 4.38
N GLU A 58 -8.27 -4.57 4.55
CA GLU A 58 -9.03 -5.61 3.85
C GLU A 58 -9.19 -5.21 2.37
N ALA A 59 -9.02 -6.15 1.45
CA ALA A 59 -9.15 -5.86 0.01
C ALA A 59 -10.56 -5.36 -0.37
N ALA A 60 -11.58 -5.78 0.38
CA ALA A 60 -12.96 -5.34 0.22
C ALA A 60 -13.15 -3.82 0.44
N GLU A 61 -12.33 -3.20 1.30
CA GLU A 61 -12.42 -1.77 1.60
C GLU A 61 -11.82 -0.88 0.49
N LEU A 62 -10.94 -1.45 -0.35
CA LEU A 62 -10.23 -0.71 -1.39
C LEU A 62 -10.83 -0.85 -2.80
N GLY A 63 -11.97 -1.52 -2.96
CA GLY A 63 -12.64 -1.66 -4.27
C GLY A 63 -11.78 -2.39 -5.31
N VAL A 64 -10.81 -3.20 -4.85
CA VAL A 64 -10.01 -4.08 -5.70
C VAL A 64 -10.83 -5.36 -5.90
N GLY A 65 -11.75 -5.31 -6.86
CA GLY A 65 -12.71 -6.39 -7.06
C GLY A 65 -13.77 -6.03 -8.09
N ALA A 66 -13.36 -5.82 -9.33
CA ALA A 66 -14.19 -6.00 -10.53
C ALA A 66 -13.29 -6.44 -11.69
#